data_AF-A0A238YDN5-F1
#
_entry.id   AF-A0A238YDN5-F1
#
_cell.length_a   1.000
_cell.length_b   1.000
_cell.length_c   1.000
_cell.angle_alpha   90.00
_cell.angle_beta   90.00
_cell.angle_gamma   90.00
#
_symmetry.space_group_name_H-M   'P 1'
#
loop_
_entity.id
_entity.type
_entity.pdbx_description
1 polymer ?
#
loop_
_entity_poly.entity_id
_entity_poly.type
_entity_poly.pdbx_seq_one_letter_code
_entity_poly.pdbx_strand_id
1 'polypeptide(L)' 'MFIEGVSIFEINEAKIIAQKQKEDLIHISGLSIAINNIRSYINNLTMYNPLGKYSLQVIDLAALYKEKNKKLRKITGK' A
#
# COMPACT_ATOMS: atom_id res chain seq x y z
N MET A 1 -19.92 -6.04 4.17
CA MET A 1 -19.42 -5.69 2.83
C MET A 1 -17.93 -5.96 2.80
N PHE A 2 -17.45 -6.73 1.83
CA PHE A 2 -16.02 -7.01 1.63
C PHE A 2 -15.52 -6.20 0.43
N ILE A 3 -14.36 -5.56 0.56
CA ILE A 3 -13.77 -4.71 -0.46
C ILE A 3 -12.30 -5.12 -0.62
N GLU A 4 -11.89 -5.36 -1.85
CA GLU A 4 -10.50 -5.67 -2.22
C GLU A 4 -10.06 -4.72 -3.34
N GLY A 5 -8.83 -4.22 -3.25
CA GLY A 5 -8.23 -3.37 -4.27
C GLY A 5 -7.00 -4.05 -4.86
N VAL A 6 -7.01 -4.26 -6.18
CA VAL A 6 -5.88 -4.81 -6.93
C VAL A 6 -5.29 -3.69 -7.80
N SER A 7 -3.97 -3.64 -7.91
CA SER A 7 -3.26 -2.69 -8.78
C SER A 7 -2.19 -3.43 -9.56
N ILE A 8 -2.19 -3.25 -10.87
CA ILE A 8 -1.25 -3.87 -11.80
C ILE A 8 -0.25 -2.80 -12.23
N PHE A 9 1.04 -3.09 -12.09
CA PHE A 9 2.12 -2.20 -12.48
C PHE A 9 3.01 -2.90 -13.49
N GLU A 10 3.37 -2.18 -14.56
CA GLU A 10 4.36 -2.62 -15.53
C GLU A 10 5.71 -1.95 -15.21
N ILE A 11 6.76 -2.75 -15.13
CA ILE A 11 8.12 -2.26 -14.96
C ILE A 11 8.84 -2.44 -16.29
N ASN A 12 9.29 -1.33 -16.88
CA ASN A 12 10.09 -1.39 -18.10
C ASN A 12 11.51 -1.84 -17.78
N GLU A 13 11.81 -3.11 -18.07
CA GLU A 13 13.12 -3.73 -17.83
C GLU A 13 14.24 -3.22 -18.76
N ALA A 14 13.90 -2.55 -19.87
CA ALA A 14 14.88 -1.93 -20.75
C ALA A 14 15.56 -0.70 -20.11
N LYS A 15 15.02 -0.21 -18.99
CA LYS A 15 15.71 0.76 -18.12
C LYS A 15 16.46 -0.04 -17.06
N ILE A 16 17.75 0.25 -16.85
CA ILE A 16 18.51 -0.30 -15.73
C ILE A 16 17.82 0.18 -14.44
N ILE A 17 17.14 -0.73 -13.75
CA ILE A 17 16.45 -0.46 -12.49
C ILE A 17 17.22 -1.18 -11.39
N ALA A 18 17.68 -0.41 -10.39
CA ALA A 18 18.30 -1.00 -9.23
C ALA A 18 17.28 -1.87 -8.47
N GLN A 19 17.68 -3.04 -7.98
CA GLN A 19 16.82 -3.95 -7.22
C GLN A 19 16.03 -3.24 -6.11
N LYS A 20 16.67 -2.27 -5.44
CA LYS A 20 16.03 -1.43 -4.41
C LYS A 20 14.82 -0.66 -4.93
N GLN A 21 14.86 -0.13 -6.15
CA GLN A 21 13.73 0.61 -6.73
C GLN A 21 12.53 -0.31 -6.99
N LYS A 22 12.78 -1.56 -7.39
CA LYS A 22 11.73 -2.58 -7.53
C LYS A 22 11.10 -2.92 -6.17
N GLU A 23 11.92 -3.07 -5.14
CA GLU A 23 11.44 -3.29 -3.77
C GLU A 23 10.63 -2.10 -3.23
N ASP A 24 11.12 -0.88 -3.46
CA ASP A 24 10.42 0.35 -3.07
C ASP A 24 9.07 0.47 -3.80
N LEU A 25 8.98 0.08 -5.08
CA LEU A 25 7.72 0.04 -5.82
C LEU A 25 6.74 -0.96 -5.20
N ILE A 26 7.18 -2.19 -4.94
CA ILE A 26 6.31 -3.25 -4.43
C ILE A 26 5.83 -2.93 -3.01
N HIS A 27 6.71 -2.42 -2.15
CA HIS A 27 6.46 -2.34 -0.72
C HIS A 27 6.00 -0.97 -0.24
N ILE A 28 6.33 0.11 -0.96
CA ILE A 28 6.04 1.48 -0.53
C ILE A 28 5.09 2.16 -1.51
N SER A 29 5.55 2.48 -2.73
CA SER A 29 4.79 3.36 -3.61
C SER A 29 3.59 2.68 -4.27
N GLY A 30 3.75 1.46 -4.79
CA GLY A 30 2.65 0.69 -5.38
C GLY A 30 1.56 0.37 -4.37
N LEU A 31 1.96 -0.02 -3.15
CA LEU A 31 1.01 -0.26 -2.06
C LEU A 31 0.31 1.03 -1.60
N SER A 32 1.02 2.15 -1.53
CA SER A 32 0.44 3.47 -1.23
C SER A 32 -0.65 3.85 -2.23
N ILE A 33 -0.38 3.65 -3.52
CA ILE A 33 -1.34 3.91 -4.60
C ILE A 33 -2.59 3.05 -4.42
N ALA A 34 -2.44 1.74 -4.18
CA ALA A 34 -3.56 0.83 -3.97
C ALA A 34 -4.42 1.24 -2.75
N ILE A 35 -3.79 1.61 -1.63
CA ILE A 35 -4.49 2.07 -0.41
C ILE A 35 -5.24 3.38 -0.67
N ASN A 36 -4.66 4.31 -1.41
CA ASN A 36 -5.32 5.58 -1.75
C ASN A 36 -6.55 5.37 -2.65
N ASN A 37 -6.50 4.39 -3.56
CA ASN A 37 -7.66 4.00 -4.36
C ASN A 37 -8.78 3.45 -3.48
N ILE A 38 -8.47 2.55 -2.54
CA ILE A 38 -9.46 2.02 -1.58
C ILE A 38 -10.01 3.13 -0.68
N ARG A 39 -9.16 4.04 -0.18
CA ARG A 39 -9.59 5.19 0.63
C ARG A 39 -10.62 6.03 -0.13
N SER A 40 -10.34 6.33 -1.39
CA SER A 40 -11.24 7.12 -2.25
C SER A 40 -12.55 6.38 -2.49
N TYR A 41 -12.49 5.07 -2.72
CA TYR A 41 -13.69 4.22 -2.85
C TYR A 41 -14.56 4.26 -1.58
N ILE A 42 -13.98 4.06 -0.39
CA ILE A 42 -14.72 4.07 0.87
C ILE A 42 -15.34 5.46 1.13
N ASN A 43 -14.60 6.53 0.84
CA ASN A 43 -15.10 7.90 0.96
C ASN A 43 -16.33 8.11 0.09
N ASN A 44 -16.26 7.70 -1.18
CA ASN A 44 -17.38 7.82 -2.12
C ASN A 44 -18.56 6.93 -1.73
N LEU A 45 -18.31 5.70 -1.27
CA LEU A 45 -19.35 4.77 -0.82
C LEU A 45 -20.14 5.33 0.37
N THR A 46 -19.45 6.00 1.29
CA THR A 46 -20.05 6.50 2.53
C THR A 46 -20.62 7.91 2.40
N MET A 47 -20.37 8.62 1.29
CA MET A 47 -20.70 10.05 1.18
C MET A 47 -22.18 10.39 1.38
N TYR A 48 -23.08 9.47 1.03
CA TYR A 48 -24.54 9.64 1.15
C TYR A 48 -25.14 8.89 2.35
N ASN A 49 -24.30 8.28 3.18
CA ASN A 49 -24.75 7.64 4.41
C ASN A 49 -25.12 8.71 5.46
N PRO A 50 -26.10 8.47 6.35
CA PRO A 50 -26.41 9.38 7.47
C PRO A 50 -25.21 9.90 8.28
N LEU A 51 -24.13 9.13 8.39
CA LEU A 51 -22.90 9.52 9.10
C LEU A 51 -21.90 10.32 8.23
N GLY A 52 -22.22 10.55 6.96
CA GLY A 52 -21.40 11.31 6.02
C GLY A 52 -20.17 10.55 5.52
N LYS A 53 -19.28 11.29 4.84
CA LYS A 53 -18.04 10.78 4.24
C LYS A 53 -17.11 10.23 5.32
N TYR A 54 -16.71 8.97 5.17
CA TYR A 54 -15.63 8.37 5.94
C TYR A 54 -14.31 8.46 5.17
N SER A 55 -13.29 9.06 5.77
CA SER A 55 -11.93 9.06 5.24
C SER A 55 -11.05 8.14 6.07
N LEU A 56 -10.51 7.09 5.43
CA LEU A 56 -9.52 6.23 6.07
C LEU A 56 -8.27 7.05 6.40
N GLN A 57 -7.72 6.88 7.62
CA GLN A 57 -6.54 7.62 8.05
C GLN A 57 -5.31 7.33 7.16
N VAL A 58 -4.33 8.23 7.23
CA VAL A 58 -3.04 8.05 6.55
C VAL A 58 -2.28 6.93 7.25
N ILE A 59 -1.64 6.07 6.46
CA ILE A 59 -0.85 4.93 6.94
C ILE A 59 0.61 5.18 6.59
N ASP A 60 1.50 5.15 7.58
CA ASP A 60 2.94 5.18 7.36
C ASP A 60 3.45 3.78 6.94
N LEU A 61 3.47 3.56 5.63
CA LEU A 61 3.92 2.29 5.06
C LEU A 61 5.41 2.03 5.25
N ALA A 62 6.23 3.07 5.33
CA ALA A 62 7.67 2.91 5.54
C ALA A 62 7.96 2.38 6.95
N ALA A 63 7.29 2.94 7.96
CA ALA A 63 7.37 2.46 9.33
C ALA A 63 6.87 1.01 9.45
N LEU A 64 5.71 0.69 8.87
CA LEU A 64 5.15 -0.67 8.88
C LEU A 64 6.06 -1.69 8.18
N TYR A 65 6.61 -1.33 7.02
CA TYR A 65 7.52 -2.20 6.29
C TYR A 65 8.81 -2.47 7.07
N LYS A 66 9.36 -1.42 7.71
CA LYS A 66 10.51 -1.55 8.61
C LYS A 66 10.22 -2.46 9.80
N GLU A 67 9.05 -2.32 10.42
CA GLU A 67 8.63 -3.18 11.54
C GLU A 67 8.46 -4.64 11.10
N LYS A 68 7.81 -4.88 9.95
CA LYS A 68 7.68 -6.21 9.35
C LYS A 68 9.04 -6.85 9.14
N ASN A 69 9.99 -6.15 8.53
CA ASN A 69 11.33 -6.67 8.29
C ASN A 69 12.09 -6.94 9.60
N LYS A 70 11.92 -6.10 10.62
CA LYS A 70 12.48 -6.35 11.95
C LYS A 70 11.93 -7.63 12.58
N LYS A 71 10.62 -7.89 12.46
CA LYS A 71 9.99 -9.14 12.94
C LYS A 71 10.51 -10.36 12.18
N LEU A 72 10.62 -10.28 10.85
CA LEU A 72 11.12 -11.37 10.02
C LEU A 72 12.58 -11.75 10.33
N ARG A 73 13.45 -10.77 10.59
CA ARG A 73 14.84 -11.03 11.00
C ARG A 73 14.94 -11.77 12.32
N LYS A 74 14.14 -11.36 13.32
CA LYS A 74 14.07 -12.06 14.63
C LYS A 74 13.65 -13.53 14.51
N ILE A 75 12.77 -13.84 13.57
CA ILE A 75 12.27 -15.21 13.35
C ILE A 75 13.29 -16.07 12.59
N THR A 76 14.01 -15.47 11.64
CA THR A 76 14.94 -16.20 10.76
C THR A 76 16.37 -16.32 11.31
N GLY A 77 16.65 -15.81 12.53
CA GLY A 77 17.92 -16.00 13.23
C GLY A 77 19.13 -15.35 12.55
N LYS A 78 18.90 -14.40 11.63
CA LYS A 78 19.92 -13.55 11.01
C LYS A 78 19.99 -12.18 11.66
#